data_AF-A0A858RR97-F1
#
_entry.id   AF-A0A858RR97-F1
#
_cell.length_a   1.000
_cell.length_b   1.000
_cell.length_c   1.000
_cell.angle_alpha   90.00
_cell.angle_beta   90.00
_cell.angle_gamma   90.00
#
_symmetry.space_group_name_H-M   'P 1'
#
loop_
_entity.id
_entity.type
_entity.pdbx_description
1 polymer ?
#
loop_
_entity_poly.entity_id
_entity_poly.type
_entity_poly.pdbx_seq_one_letter_code
_entity_poly.pdbx_strand_id
1 'polypeptide(L)'
;MKQTPDDALVLRDLVPAEPLLPDSSLPVWAWFFIASGTLFLGILIWYLIRRQKPVGMVDPRKVRDEAYRRAIAELEGPGTDTMQEAATRVSIALRRYLAVVSGDPALFETHEEFVGRHESLAKYPEELRRDTTEGFSHLARLKYGREANGDPATLFSTARQLLDRLHQYQPA
;
A
#
# COMPACT_ATOMS: atom_id res chain seq x y z
N MET A 1 91.52 41.81 -10.82
CA MET A 1 90.51 40.92 -11.41
C MET A 1 89.27 40.97 -10.52
N LYS A 2 88.11 41.26 -11.11
CA LYS A 2 86.87 41.66 -10.43
C LYS A 2 86.19 40.47 -9.76
N GLN A 3 85.80 40.62 -8.50
CA GLN A 3 84.85 39.77 -7.80
C GLN A 3 83.45 40.11 -8.33
N THR A 4 82.83 39.18 -9.06
CA THR A 4 81.43 39.28 -9.52
C THR A 4 80.49 38.75 -8.44
N PRO A 5 79.46 39.51 -8.02
CA PRO A 5 78.50 39.10 -7.00
C PRO A 5 77.30 38.45 -7.69
N ASP A 6 77.44 37.24 -8.23
CA ASP A 6 76.36 36.55 -8.96
C ASP A 6 76.00 35.16 -8.39
N ASP A 7 76.49 34.81 -7.20
CA ASP A 7 76.24 33.49 -6.59
C ASP A 7 75.01 33.44 -5.66
N ALA A 8 74.21 34.52 -5.58
CA ALA A 8 73.19 34.64 -4.54
C ALA A 8 71.80 34.07 -4.89
N LEU A 9 71.50 33.73 -6.15
CA LEU A 9 70.16 33.28 -6.55
C LEU A 9 70.18 32.18 -7.61
N VAL A 10 70.85 31.07 -7.33
CA VAL A 10 70.55 29.81 -8.02
C VAL A 10 69.27 29.25 -7.40
N LEU A 11 68.12 29.63 -7.96
CA LEU A 11 66.85 28.94 -7.72
C LEU A 11 67.05 27.47 -8.11
N ARG A 12 67.15 26.59 -7.12
CA ARG A 12 67.10 25.15 -7.35
C ARG A 12 65.75 24.85 -7.97
N ASP A 13 65.76 24.24 -9.16
CA ASP A 13 64.54 23.74 -9.79
C ASP A 13 63.78 22.88 -8.77
N LEU A 14 62.54 23.28 -8.50
CA LEU A 14 61.63 22.54 -7.64
C LEU A 14 61.42 21.17 -8.29
N VAL A 15 61.80 20.10 -7.60
CA VAL A 15 61.49 18.73 -8.01
C VAL A 15 59.97 18.66 -8.17
N PRO A 16 59.42 18.33 -9.36
CA PRO A 16 57.98 18.22 -9.54
C PRO A 16 57.44 17.19 -8.55
N ALA A 17 56.42 17.55 -7.78
CA ALA A 17 55.80 16.68 -6.77
C ALA A 17 54.86 15.62 -7.38
N GLU A 18 54.70 15.64 -8.71
CA GLU A 18 53.86 14.74 -9.51
C GLU A 18 54.18 13.23 -9.32
N PRO A 19 55.43 12.76 -9.16
CA PRO A 19 55.72 11.34 -8.97
C PRO A 19 55.47 10.83 -7.53
N LEU A 20 55.02 11.69 -6.61
CA LEU A 20 54.72 11.32 -5.21
C LEU A 20 53.23 11.09 -4.93
N LEU A 21 52.36 11.36 -5.91
CA LEU A 21 50.95 11.06 -5.78
C LEU A 21 50.71 9.61 -6.23
N PRO A 22 50.15 8.73 -5.37
CA PRO A 22 49.74 7.41 -5.82
C PRO A 22 48.71 7.57 -6.95
N ASP A 23 48.94 6.88 -8.07
CA ASP A 23 48.03 6.86 -9.21
C ASP A 23 46.61 6.61 -8.72
N SER A 24 45.76 7.63 -8.82
CA SER A 24 44.38 7.61 -8.28
C SER A 24 43.42 6.79 -9.16
N SER A 25 43.95 5.97 -10.06
CA SER A 25 43.16 5.06 -10.89
C SER A 25 42.84 3.79 -10.12
N LEU A 26 41.56 3.46 -10.03
CA LEU A 26 41.11 2.17 -9.51
C LEU A 26 41.78 1.03 -10.30
N PRO A 27 42.29 -0.01 -9.63
CA PRO A 27 42.84 -1.17 -10.30
C PRO A 27 41.83 -1.78 -11.28
N VAL A 28 42.31 -2.35 -12.39
CA VAL A 28 41.45 -2.96 -13.43
C VAL A 28 40.50 -4.03 -12.86
N TRP A 29 40.92 -4.76 -11.82
CA TRP A 29 40.06 -5.75 -11.14
C TRP A 29 38.85 -5.12 -10.45
N ALA A 30 38.95 -3.88 -9.97
CA ALA A 30 37.85 -3.17 -9.32
C ALA A 30 36.73 -2.84 -10.32
N TRP A 31 37.09 -2.53 -11.58
CA TRP A 31 36.12 -2.33 -12.65
C TRP A 31 35.30 -3.58 -12.96
N PHE A 32 35.89 -4.78 -12.86
CA PHE A 32 35.13 -6.03 -13.01
C PHE A 32 34.07 -6.20 -11.92
N PHE A 33 34.38 -5.85 -10.66
CA PHE A 33 33.38 -5.89 -9.58
C PHE A 33 32.28 -4.85 -9.76
N ILE A 34 32.62 -3.63 -10.20
CA ILE A 34 31.64 -2.58 -10.48
C ILE A 34 30.73 -3.00 -11.64
N ALA A 35 31.29 -3.51 -12.73
CA ALA A 35 30.53 -3.99 -13.89
C ALA A 35 29.62 -5.17 -13.51
N SER A 36 30.16 -6.14 -12.77
CA SER A 36 29.41 -7.30 -12.29
C SER A 36 28.29 -6.89 -11.33
N GLY A 37 28.56 -6.01 -10.36
CA GLY A 37 27.56 -5.51 -9.43
C GLY A 37 26.45 -4.74 -10.13
N THR A 38 26.78 -3.92 -11.13
CA THR A 38 25.80 -3.18 -11.93
C THR A 38 24.92 -4.13 -12.76
N LEU A 39 25.52 -5.16 -13.36
CA LEU A 39 24.79 -6.18 -14.11
C LEU A 39 23.85 -6.98 -13.19
N PHE A 40 24.35 -7.40 -12.03
CA PHE A 40 23.58 -8.18 -11.06
C PHE A 40 22.41 -7.36 -10.50
N LEU A 41 22.65 -6.07 -10.21
CA LEU A 41 21.60 -5.14 -9.78
C LEU A 41 20.55 -4.94 -10.88
N GLY A 42 20.97 -4.79 -12.14
CA GLY A 42 20.06 -4.70 -13.28
C GLY A 42 19.20 -5.96 -13.46
N ILE A 43 19.82 -7.14 -13.36
CA ILE A 43 19.11 -8.43 -13.42
C ILE A 43 18.15 -8.56 -12.23
N LEU A 44 18.55 -8.16 -11.03
CA LEU A 44 17.71 -8.21 -9.85
C LEU A 44 16.51 -7.27 -9.97
N ILE A 45 16.72 -6.02 -10.41
CA ILE A 45 15.65 -5.06 -10.68
C ILE A 45 14.71 -5.61 -11.75
N TRP A 46 15.24 -6.11 -12.88
CA TRP A 46 14.44 -6.72 -13.93
C TRP A 46 13.65 -7.93 -13.42
N TYR A 47 14.27 -8.79 -12.61
CA TYR A 47 13.63 -9.97 -12.02
C TYR A 47 12.52 -9.57 -11.05
N LEU A 48 12.74 -8.54 -10.23
CA LEU A 48 11.73 -7.99 -9.32
C LEU A 48 10.57 -7.36 -10.09
N ILE A 49 10.85 -6.57 -11.13
CA ILE A 49 9.82 -6.00 -12.01
C ILE A 49 9.04 -7.10 -12.72
N ARG A 50 9.71 -8.18 -13.17
CA ARG A 50 9.04 -9.31 -13.84
C ARG A 50 8.23 -10.19 -12.88
N ARG A 51 8.64 -10.26 -11.60
CA ARG A 51 7.86 -10.92 -10.53
C ARG A 51 6.67 -10.09 -10.09
N GLN A 52 6.75 -8.77 -10.17
CA GLN A 52 5.58 -7.93 -10.06
C GLN A 52 4.73 -8.19 -11.30
N LYS A 53 3.62 -8.90 -11.12
CA LYS A 53 2.60 -9.04 -12.17
C LYS A 53 2.32 -7.62 -12.70
N PRO A 54 2.28 -7.41 -14.02
CA PRO A 54 2.04 -6.08 -14.56
C PRO A 54 0.78 -5.52 -13.89
N VAL A 55 0.92 -4.36 -13.26
CA VAL A 55 -0.13 -3.62 -12.52
C VAL A 55 -1.30 -3.22 -13.42
N GLY A 56 -1.37 -3.71 -14.66
CA GLY A 56 -2.37 -3.39 -15.68
C GLY A 56 -3.20 -4.55 -16.23
N MET A 57 -3.22 -5.74 -15.60
CA MET A 57 -4.00 -6.88 -16.14
C MET A 57 -4.78 -7.69 -15.10
N VAL A 58 -4.98 -7.17 -13.88
CA VAL A 58 -6.04 -7.74 -13.03
C VAL A 58 -7.32 -7.00 -13.38
N ASP A 59 -8.20 -7.67 -14.12
CA ASP A 59 -9.53 -7.16 -14.45
C ASP A 59 -10.19 -6.65 -13.15
N PRO A 60 -10.51 -5.34 -13.04
CA PRO A 60 -11.11 -4.76 -11.84
C PRO A 60 -12.38 -5.50 -11.41
N ARG A 61 -13.09 -6.11 -12.38
CA ARG A 61 -14.25 -6.95 -12.10
C ARG A 61 -13.87 -8.21 -11.34
N LYS A 62 -12.80 -8.91 -11.75
CA LYS A 62 -12.32 -10.11 -11.05
C LYS A 62 -11.87 -9.82 -9.62
N VAL A 63 -11.20 -8.69 -9.40
CA VAL A 63 -10.81 -8.25 -8.04
C VAL A 63 -12.05 -8.02 -7.18
N ARG A 64 -13.06 -7.34 -7.73
CA ARG A 64 -14.34 -7.10 -7.05
C ARG A 64 -15.09 -8.39 -6.76
N ASP A 65 -15.14 -9.32 -7.71
CA ASP A 65 -15.83 -10.61 -7.57
C ASP A 65 -15.14 -11.51 -6.53
N GLU A 66 -13.80 -11.46 -6.47
CA GLU A 66 -13.04 -12.11 -5.39
C GLU A 66 -13.32 -11.49 -4.02
N ALA A 67 -13.35 -10.15 -3.93
CA ALA A 67 -13.68 -9.46 -2.69
C ALA A 67 -15.10 -9.77 -2.21
N TYR A 68 -16.06 -9.80 -3.14
CA TYR A 68 -17.45 -10.17 -2.85
C TYR A 68 -17.55 -11.61 -2.35
N ARG A 69 -16.93 -12.58 -3.04
CA ARG A 69 -16.92 -13.98 -2.59
C ARG A 69 -16.31 -14.14 -1.20
N ARG A 70 -15.22 -13.43 -0.90
CA ARG A 70 -14.61 -13.44 0.44
C ARG A 70 -15.55 -12.85 1.50
N ALA A 71 -16.21 -11.74 1.20
CA ALA A 71 -17.15 -11.11 2.12
C ALA A 71 -18.37 -12.02 2.40
N ILE A 72 -18.92 -12.67 1.37
CA ILE A 72 -20.00 -13.65 1.54
C ILE A 72 -19.56 -14.83 2.42
N ALA A 73 -18.39 -15.40 2.16
CA ALA A 73 -17.87 -16.51 2.95
C ALA A 73 -17.71 -16.15 4.45
N GLU A 74 -17.32 -14.90 4.74
CA GLU A 74 -17.22 -14.39 6.12
C GLU A 74 -18.60 -14.20 6.77
N LEU A 75 -19.60 -13.78 6.00
CA LEU A 75 -20.98 -13.61 6.48
C LEU A 75 -21.70 -14.96 6.69
N GLU A 76 -21.30 -16.02 5.97
CA GLU A 76 -21.84 -17.38 6.08
C GLU A 76 -21.17 -18.23 7.18
N GLY A 77 -20.32 -17.62 8.01
CA GLY A 77 -19.64 -18.29 9.12
C GLY A 77 -20.58 -18.98 10.14
N PRO A 78 -20.04 -19.84 11.03
CA PRO A 78 -20.83 -20.62 11.97
C PRO A 78 -21.70 -19.71 12.83
N GLY A 79 -23.03 -19.89 12.77
CA GLY A 79 -24.05 -19.01 13.37
C GLY A 79 -24.18 -19.10 14.89
N THR A 80 -23.06 -19.17 15.61
CA THR A 80 -23.01 -19.26 17.07
C THR A 80 -22.51 -17.98 17.74
N ASP A 81 -22.48 -16.87 17.00
CA ASP A 81 -21.92 -15.61 17.50
C ASP A 81 -22.89 -14.89 18.44
N THR A 82 -22.32 -14.23 19.44
CA THR A 82 -23.02 -13.17 20.17
C THR A 82 -23.32 -11.99 19.24
N MET A 83 -24.27 -11.11 19.61
CA MET A 83 -24.59 -9.92 18.79
C MET A 83 -23.38 -9.02 18.55
N GLN A 84 -22.47 -8.91 19.54
CA GLN A 84 -21.24 -8.12 19.44
C GLN A 84 -20.22 -8.75 18.47
N GLU A 85 -20.06 -10.07 18.53
CA GLU A 85 -19.20 -10.82 17.61
C GLU A 85 -19.76 -10.76 16.19
N ALA A 86 -21.08 -10.95 16.03
CA ALA A 86 -21.77 -10.82 14.75
C ALA A 86 -21.58 -9.42 14.16
N ALA A 87 -21.82 -8.37 14.95
CA ALA A 87 -21.60 -7.00 14.52
C ALA A 87 -20.15 -6.73 14.15
N THR A 88 -19.19 -7.29 14.90
CA THR A 88 -17.77 -7.16 14.57
C THR A 88 -17.43 -7.83 13.25
N ARG A 89 -17.88 -9.08 13.04
CA ARG A 89 -17.62 -9.85 11.84
C ARG A 89 -18.24 -9.23 10.60
N VAL A 90 -19.52 -8.85 10.67
CA VAL A 90 -20.22 -8.12 9.60
C VAL A 90 -19.46 -6.84 9.25
N SER A 91 -19.05 -6.10 10.27
CA SER A 91 -18.35 -4.83 10.08
C SER A 91 -17.00 -5.03 9.39
N ILE A 92 -16.24 -6.06 9.76
CA ILE A 92 -14.97 -6.40 9.09
C ILE A 92 -15.20 -6.85 7.64
N ALA A 93 -16.20 -7.70 7.40
CA ALA A 93 -16.51 -8.21 6.07
C ALA A 93 -16.86 -7.08 5.09
N LEU A 94 -17.78 -6.19 5.49
CA LEU A 94 -18.20 -5.05 4.67
C LEU A 94 -17.05 -4.06 4.45
N ARG A 95 -16.26 -3.75 5.47
CA ARG A 95 -15.10 -2.84 5.36
C ARG A 95 -14.03 -3.37 4.42
N ARG A 96 -13.70 -4.67 4.51
CA ARG A 96 -12.75 -5.31 3.58
C ARG A 96 -13.24 -5.27 2.15
N TYR A 97 -14.52 -5.54 1.92
CA TYR A 97 -15.10 -5.43 0.58
C TYR A 97 -14.97 -4.00 0.05
N LEU A 98 -15.39 -3.01 0.84
CA LEU A 98 -15.37 -1.61 0.45
C LEU A 98 -13.96 -1.09 0.18
N ALA A 99 -12.98 -1.46 1.01
CA ALA A 99 -11.57 -1.13 0.82
C ALA A 99 -11.04 -1.59 -0.56
N VAL A 100 -11.46 -2.76 -1.01
CA VAL A 100 -11.03 -3.30 -2.31
C VAL A 100 -11.70 -2.56 -3.46
N VAL A 101 -13.00 -2.27 -3.37
CA VAL A 101 -13.74 -1.61 -4.47
C VAL A 101 -13.51 -0.10 -4.55
N SER A 102 -13.19 0.53 -3.43
CA SER A 102 -12.78 1.95 -3.40
C SER A 102 -11.33 2.14 -3.80
N GLY A 103 -10.48 1.11 -3.62
CA GLY A 103 -9.03 1.21 -3.80
C GLY A 103 -8.31 1.93 -2.66
N ASP A 104 -8.97 2.16 -1.53
CA ASP A 104 -8.41 2.82 -0.35
C ASP A 104 -8.54 1.92 0.90
N PRO A 105 -7.47 1.19 1.26
CA PRO A 105 -7.44 0.31 2.43
C PRO A 105 -7.57 1.05 3.76
N ALA A 106 -7.03 2.28 3.84
CA ALA A 106 -6.99 3.06 5.09
C ALA A 106 -8.36 3.64 5.45
N LEU A 107 -9.31 3.63 4.51
CA LEU A 107 -10.58 4.31 4.66
C LEU A 107 -11.57 3.59 5.59
N PHE A 108 -11.30 2.32 5.87
CA PHE A 108 -12.21 1.43 6.58
C PHE A 108 -11.52 0.73 7.76
N GLU A 109 -10.50 1.35 8.36
CA GLU A 109 -9.89 0.82 9.59
C GLU A 109 -10.74 1.16 10.82
N THR A 110 -11.24 2.40 10.91
CA THR A 110 -12.11 2.84 12.01
C THR A 110 -13.48 3.32 11.53
N HIS A 111 -14.44 3.42 12.45
CA HIS A 111 -15.75 4.01 12.15
C HIS A 111 -15.66 5.53 11.94
N GLU A 112 -14.80 6.21 12.70
CA GLU A 112 -14.64 7.67 12.61
C GLU A 112 -13.98 8.10 11.30
N GLU A 113 -12.98 7.36 10.80
CA GLU A 113 -12.38 7.62 9.48
C GLU A 113 -13.37 7.42 8.34
N PHE A 114 -14.22 6.38 8.44
CA PHE A 114 -15.27 6.13 7.47
C PHE A 114 -16.28 7.28 7.41
N VAL A 115 -16.71 7.81 8.56
CA VAL A 115 -17.62 8.97 8.62
C VAL A 115 -16.92 10.25 8.17
N GLY A 116 -15.63 10.42 8.50
CA GLY A 116 -14.86 11.61 8.17
C GLY A 116 -14.61 11.79 6.66
N ARG A 117 -14.55 10.71 5.88
CA ARG A 117 -14.27 10.76 4.43
C ARG A 117 -15.55 10.60 3.61
N HIS A 118 -16.29 11.70 3.47
CA HIS A 118 -17.56 11.74 2.71
C HIS A 118 -17.43 11.37 1.22
N GLU A 119 -16.23 11.50 0.64
CA GLU A 119 -16.00 11.26 -0.79
C GLU A 119 -15.81 9.78 -1.17
N SER A 120 -15.59 8.92 -0.18
CA SER A 120 -15.16 7.54 -0.41
C SER A 120 -16.20 6.65 -1.07
N LEU A 121 -17.47 6.99 -0.82
CA LEU A 121 -18.61 6.36 -1.46
C LEU A 121 -19.23 7.27 -2.54
N ALA A 122 -18.61 8.39 -2.92
CA ALA A 122 -19.19 9.37 -3.86
C ALA A 122 -19.56 8.77 -5.22
N LYS A 123 -18.93 7.65 -5.59
CA LYS A 123 -19.26 6.88 -6.80
C LYS A 123 -20.62 6.17 -6.73
N TYR A 124 -21.18 5.98 -5.53
CA TYR A 124 -22.46 5.33 -5.29
C TYR A 124 -23.61 6.35 -5.16
N PRO A 125 -24.87 5.96 -5.45
CA PRO A 125 -26.03 6.83 -5.30
C PRO A 125 -26.21 7.26 -3.83
N GLU A 126 -26.78 8.43 -3.62
CA GLU A 126 -27.01 9.00 -2.28
C GLU A 126 -27.75 8.05 -1.33
N GLU A 127 -28.77 7.35 -1.82
CA GLU A 127 -29.50 6.36 -1.04
C GLU A 127 -28.59 5.23 -0.54
N LEU A 128 -27.76 4.67 -1.41
CA LEU A 128 -26.86 3.56 -1.05
C LEU A 128 -25.72 4.02 -0.14
N ARG A 129 -25.26 5.26 -0.31
CA ARG A 129 -24.32 5.90 0.63
C ARG A 129 -24.93 6.01 2.02
N ARG A 130 -26.17 6.52 2.10
CA ARG A 130 -26.89 6.69 3.36
C ARG A 130 -27.12 5.35 4.06
N ASP A 131 -27.62 4.34 3.34
CA ASP A 131 -27.87 3.00 3.87
C ASP A 131 -26.58 2.35 4.40
N THR A 132 -25.45 2.53 3.68
CA THR A 132 -24.15 2.03 4.11
C THR A 132 -23.67 2.72 5.38
N THR A 133 -23.82 4.04 5.45
CA THR A 133 -23.45 4.84 6.63
C THR A 133 -24.29 4.52 7.84
N GLU A 134 -25.60 4.39 7.66
CA GLU A 134 -26.52 3.98 8.72
C GLU A 134 -26.21 2.57 9.21
N GLY A 135 -25.95 1.63 8.29
CA GLY A 135 -25.52 0.27 8.62
C GLY A 135 -24.24 0.23 9.45
N PHE A 136 -23.19 0.96 9.07
CA PHE A 136 -21.96 1.04 9.88
C PHE A 136 -22.16 1.71 11.23
N SER A 137 -23.03 2.71 11.30
CA SER A 137 -23.38 3.38 12.56
C SER A 137 -24.11 2.43 13.50
N HIS A 138 -25.04 1.63 12.98
CA HIS A 138 -25.72 0.60 13.76
C HIS A 138 -24.75 -0.48 14.24
N LEU A 139 -23.87 -1.00 13.36
CA LEU A 139 -22.83 -1.95 13.73
C LEU A 139 -21.92 -1.40 14.83
N ALA A 140 -21.55 -0.12 14.79
CA ALA A 140 -20.78 0.50 15.86
C ALA A 140 -21.55 0.49 17.19
N ARG A 141 -22.84 0.84 17.21
CA ARG A 141 -23.68 0.80 18.44
C ARG A 141 -23.77 -0.61 19.04
N LEU A 142 -23.93 -1.63 18.20
CA LEU A 142 -23.95 -3.03 18.59
C LEU A 142 -22.60 -3.46 19.20
N LYS A 143 -21.48 -3.13 18.52
CA LYS A 143 -20.12 -3.47 18.98
C LYS A 143 -19.77 -2.87 20.33
N TYR A 144 -20.19 -1.63 20.58
CA TYR A 144 -19.92 -0.93 21.84
C TYR A 144 -21.01 -1.16 22.91
N GLY A 145 -21.90 -2.14 22.72
CA GLY A 145 -22.83 -2.62 23.75
C GLY A 145 -23.99 -1.66 24.08
N ARG A 146 -24.22 -0.62 23.28
CA ARG A 146 -25.38 0.29 23.48
C ARG A 146 -26.70 -0.36 23.06
N GLU A 147 -26.66 -1.33 22.16
CA GLU A 147 -27.80 -2.10 21.66
C GLU A 147 -27.34 -3.58 21.63
N ALA A 148 -27.63 -4.37 22.67
CA ALA A 148 -27.23 -5.78 22.75
C ALA A 148 -28.38 -6.76 22.43
N ASN A 149 -29.58 -6.22 22.17
CA ASN A 149 -30.78 -7.01 21.92
C ASN A 149 -30.99 -7.15 20.41
N GLY A 150 -31.14 -8.39 19.93
CA GLY A 150 -31.39 -8.68 18.53
C GLY A 150 -31.06 -10.14 18.19
N ASP A 151 -31.39 -10.51 16.95
CA ASP A 151 -31.04 -11.82 16.39
C ASP A 151 -29.83 -11.66 15.45
N PRO A 152 -28.66 -12.27 15.75
CA PRO A 152 -27.50 -12.28 14.87
C PRO A 152 -27.83 -12.69 13.42
N ALA A 153 -28.77 -13.62 13.20
CA ALA A 153 -29.14 -14.07 11.86
C ALA A 153 -29.79 -12.95 11.02
N THR A 154 -30.59 -12.09 11.66
CA THR A 154 -31.16 -10.90 11.00
C THR A 154 -30.08 -9.88 10.63
N LEU A 155 -29.03 -9.76 11.45
CA LEU A 155 -27.90 -8.88 11.16
C LEU A 155 -27.09 -9.37 9.95
N PHE A 156 -26.79 -10.67 9.88
CA PHE A 156 -26.09 -11.26 8.74
C PHE A 156 -26.88 -11.17 7.43
N SER A 157 -28.19 -11.43 7.47
CA SER A 157 -29.05 -11.32 6.29
C SER A 157 -29.18 -9.88 5.79
N THR A 158 -29.33 -8.91 6.70
CA THR A 158 -29.35 -7.48 6.35
C THR A 158 -28.01 -7.04 5.74
N ALA A 159 -26.90 -7.49 6.33
CA ALA A 159 -25.57 -7.21 5.81
C ALA A 159 -25.35 -7.79 4.41
N ARG A 160 -25.86 -9.00 4.15
CA ARG A 160 -25.81 -9.63 2.83
C ARG A 160 -26.59 -8.82 1.79
N GLN A 161 -27.81 -8.39 2.12
CA GLN A 161 -28.60 -7.54 1.22
C GLN A 161 -27.89 -6.22 0.90
N LEU A 162 -27.24 -5.61 1.90
CA LEU A 162 -26.44 -4.40 1.68
C LEU A 162 -25.23 -4.68 0.77
N LEU A 163 -24.50 -5.78 1.01
CA LEU A 163 -23.37 -6.21 0.20
C LEU A 163 -23.77 -6.49 -1.25
N ASP A 164 -24.91 -7.15 -1.46
CA ASP A 164 -25.47 -7.44 -2.79
C ASP A 164 -25.76 -6.14 -3.55
N ARG A 165 -26.41 -5.17 -2.89
CA ARG A 165 -26.69 -3.85 -3.47
C ARG A 165 -25.40 -3.10 -3.83
N LEU A 166 -24.40 -3.13 -2.95
CA LEU A 166 -23.08 -2.53 -3.20
C LEU A 166 -22.34 -3.20 -4.36
N HIS A 167 -22.48 -4.52 -4.53
CA HIS A 167 -21.82 -5.27 -5.59
C HIS A 167 -22.51 -5.12 -6.95
N GLN A 168 -23.84 -5.08 -6.97
CA GLN A 168 -24.63 -4.88 -8.18
C GLN A 168 -24.46 -3.48 -8.76
N TYR A 169 -24.30 -2.46 -7.90
CA TYR A 169 -24.05 -1.10 -8.36
C TYR A 169 -22.64 -1.00 -8.94
N GLN A 170 -22.56 -0.94 -10.26
CA GLN A 170 -21.32 -0.69 -10.99
C GLN A 170 -21.23 0.81 -11.30
N PRO A 171 -20.38 1.58 -10.60
CA PRO A 171 -20.11 2.94 -11.02
C PRO A 171 -19.47 2.90 -12.42
N ALA A 172 -20.01 3.74 -13.32
CA ALA A 172 -19.56 3.89 -14.69
C ALA A 172 -18.12 4.44 -14.77
#